data_AF-A0A960MKG4-F1
#
_entry.id   AF-A0A960MKG4-F1
#
_cell.length_a   1.000
_cell.length_b   1.000
_cell.length_c   1.000
_cell.angle_alpha   90.00
_cell.angle_beta   90.00
_cell.angle_gamma   90.00
#
_symmetry.space_group_name_H-M   'P 1'
#
loop_
_entity.id
_entity.type
_entity.pdbx_description
1 polymer ?
#
loop_
_entity_poly.entity_id
_entity_poly.type
_entity_poly.pdbx_seq_one_letter_code
_entity_poly.pdbx_strand_id
1 'polypeptide(L)'
;MREFCGLLAQDLKAFIELKGAPTYRVKQCFDWVYRKGVTDFAAMSNIPQNLKTLFQENIRLGILQLEKTEDSEDGETTKFLWNLSYFTIRKDRRF
;
A
#
# COMPACT_ATOMS: atom_id res chain seq x y z
N MET A 1 -3.26 1.21 13.60
CA MET A 1 -2.57 0.42 12.56
C MET A 1 -1.99 1.41 11.55
N ARG A 2 -0.73 1.28 11.15
CA ARG A 2 -0.05 2.23 10.23
C ARG A 2 -0.32 1.84 8.77
N GLU A 3 -0.29 2.77 7.82
CA GLU A 3 -0.38 2.46 6.38
C GLU A 3 1.02 2.39 5.75
N PHE A 4 1.34 1.28 5.08
CA PHE A 4 2.64 1.03 4.47
C PHE A 4 2.98 2.07 3.41
N CYS A 5 2.02 2.40 2.55
CA CYS A 5 2.23 3.36 1.46
C CYS A 5 2.53 4.79 1.94
N GLY A 6 2.23 5.11 3.20
CA GLY A 6 2.56 6.38 3.83
C GLY A 6 3.84 6.35 4.66
N LEU A 7 4.51 5.19 4.79
CA LEU A 7 5.76 5.08 5.55
C LEU A 7 6.96 5.52 4.72
N LEU A 8 7.84 6.31 5.34
CA LEU A 8 9.18 6.50 4.79
C LEU A 8 10.03 5.27 5.08
N ALA A 9 11.05 5.04 4.25
CA ALA A 9 11.98 3.91 4.44
C ALA A 9 12.64 3.92 5.82
N GLN A 10 12.91 5.11 6.37
CA GLN A 10 13.45 5.29 7.72
C GLN A 10 12.47 4.88 8.82
N ASP A 11 11.17 5.11 8.66
CA ASP A 11 10.16 4.71 9.63
C ASP A 11 10.00 3.19 9.68
N LEU A 12 10.00 2.55 8.50
CA LEU A 12 9.98 1.10 8.41
C LEU A 12 11.27 0.48 8.96
N LYS A 13 12.42 1.10 8.71
CA LYS A 13 13.70 0.67 9.27
C LYS A 13 13.67 0.69 10.80
N ALA A 14 13.28 1.81 11.40
CA ALA A 14 13.19 1.95 12.85
C ALA A 14 12.21 0.92 13.46
N PHE A 15 11.08 0.67 12.79
CA PHE A 15 10.12 -0.35 13.22
C PHE A 15 10.71 -1.77 13.19
N ILE A 16 11.40 -2.13 12.11
CA ILE A 16 12.03 -3.45 11.92
C ILE A 16 13.19 -3.65 12.93
N GLU A 17 14.02 -2.62 13.14
CA GLU A 17 15.12 -2.63 14.12
C GLU A 17 14.60 -2.83 15.55
N LEU A 18 13.57 -2.09 15.95
CA LEU A 18 12.95 -2.21 17.28
C LEU A 18 12.38 -3.62 17.54
N LYS A 19 12.06 -4.37 16.49
CA LYS A 19 11.58 -5.75 16.55
C LYS A 19 12.68 -6.79 16.35
N GLY A 20 13.95 -6.38 16.34
CA GLY A 20 15.11 -7.28 16.24
C GLY A 20 15.32 -7.90 14.86
N ALA A 21 14.67 -7.35 13.81
CA ALA A 21 14.82 -7.84 12.46
C ALA A 21 15.93 -7.05 11.72
N PRO A 22 16.74 -7.73 10.87
CA PRO A 22 17.74 -7.06 10.04
C PRO A 22 17.18 -6.00 9.08
N THR A 23 17.85 -4.85 9.05
CA THR A 23 17.48 -3.63 8.31
C THR A 23 17.42 -3.81 6.79
N TYR A 24 18.20 -4.72 6.22
CA TYR A 24 18.17 -4.98 4.77
C TYR A 24 16.78 -5.44 4.28
N ARG A 25 15.92 -5.94 5.18
CA ARG A 25 14.55 -6.33 4.88
C ARG A 25 13.66 -5.16 4.47
N VAL A 26 14.00 -3.92 4.87
CA VAL A 26 13.31 -2.70 4.42
C VAL A 26 13.27 -2.66 2.90
N LYS A 27 14.44 -2.83 2.25
CA LYS A 27 14.54 -2.81 0.79
C LYS A 27 13.69 -3.91 0.15
N GLN A 28 13.69 -5.11 0.73
CA GLN A 28 12.88 -6.22 0.22
C GLN A 28 11.39 -5.90 0.28
N CYS A 29 10.90 -5.33 1.38
CA CYS A 29 9.50 -4.94 1.53
C CYS A 29 9.09 -3.90 0.49
N PHE A 30 9.90 -2.84 0.33
CA PHE A 30 9.65 -1.81 -0.69
C PHE A 30 9.69 -2.38 -2.11
N ASP A 31 10.61 -3.28 -2.42
CA ASP A 31 10.67 -3.94 -3.73
C ASP A 31 9.41 -4.77 -3.99
N TRP A 32 8.87 -5.48 -3.00
CA TRP A 32 7.62 -6.23 -3.16
C TRP A 32 6.43 -5.33 -3.45
N VAL A 33 6.29 -4.23 -2.72
CA VAL A 33 5.13 -3.36 -2.85
C VAL A 33 5.22 -2.50 -4.11
N TYR A 34 6.33 -1.80 -4.31
CA TYR A 34 6.44 -0.79 -5.37
C TYR A 34 6.99 -1.31 -6.69
N ARG A 35 7.81 -2.38 -6.70
CA ARG A 35 8.29 -2.97 -7.97
C ARG A 35 7.46 -4.15 -8.42
N LYS A 36 7.01 -4.99 -7.49
CA LYS A 36 6.24 -6.20 -7.83
C LYS A 36 4.73 -6.03 -7.68
N GLY A 37 4.27 -4.90 -7.14
CA GLY A 37 2.83 -4.62 -6.97
C GLY A 37 2.14 -5.58 -6.00
N VAL A 38 2.88 -6.22 -5.09
CA VAL A 38 2.29 -7.19 -4.15
C VAL A 38 1.60 -6.46 -3.02
N THR A 39 0.34 -6.81 -2.83
CA THR A 39 -0.59 -6.16 -1.91
C THR A 39 -0.96 -7.02 -0.70
N ASP A 40 -0.25 -8.15 -0.51
CA ASP A 40 -0.37 -9.02 0.65
C ASP A 40 1.02 -9.40 1.20
N PHE A 41 1.24 -9.15 2.50
CA PHE A 41 2.48 -9.54 3.18
C PHE A 41 2.71 -11.06 3.17
N ALA A 42 1.66 -11.88 3.17
CA ALA A 42 1.80 -13.33 3.15
C ALA A 42 2.47 -13.82 1.85
N ALA A 43 2.20 -13.15 0.73
CA ALA A 43 2.74 -13.47 -0.59
C ALA A 43 4.24 -13.15 -0.76
N MET A 44 4.86 -12.42 0.18
CA MET A 44 6.27 -12.02 0.09
C MET A 44 7.21 -13.18 0.48
N SER A 45 7.57 -14.05 -0.47
CA SER A 45 8.26 -15.32 -0.20
C SER A 45 9.62 -15.21 0.51
N ASN A 46 10.36 -14.11 0.34
CA ASN A 46 11.68 -13.90 0.95
C ASN A 46 11.64 -13.12 2.29
N ILE A 47 10.45 -12.88 2.84
CA ILE A 47 10.25 -12.27 4.16
C ILE A 47 9.91 -13.40 5.15
N PRO A 48 10.58 -13.47 6.31
CA PRO A 48 10.35 -14.55 7.28
C PRO A 48 8.96 -14.43 7.92
N GLN A 49 8.38 -15.57 8.32
CA GLN A 49 7.00 -15.66 8.79
C GLN A 49 6.71 -14.80 10.02
N ASN A 50 7.67 -14.68 10.94
CA ASN A 50 7.56 -13.80 12.11
C ASN A 50 7.37 -12.34 11.70
N LEU A 51 8.11 -11.86 10.70
CA LEU A 51 8.02 -10.48 10.24
C LEU A 51 6.74 -10.22 9.43
N LYS A 52 6.28 -11.21 8.65
CA LYS A 52 4.97 -11.16 7.98
C LYS A 52 3.83 -10.98 8.99
N THR A 53 3.85 -11.78 10.05
CA THR A 53 2.86 -11.74 11.13
C THR A 53 2.88 -10.36 11.81
N LEU A 54 4.07 -9.86 12.16
CA LEU A 54 4.22 -8.51 12.73
C LEU A 54 3.69 -7.41 11.80
N PHE A 55 3.93 -7.50 10.49
CA PHE A 55 3.38 -6.54 9.54
C PHE A 55 1.87 -6.64 9.47
N GLN A 56 1.28 -7.83 9.38
CA GLN A 56 -0.18 -8.01 9.35
C GLN A 56 -0.88 -7.45 10.60
N GLU A 57 -0.23 -7.50 11.77
CA GLU A 57 -0.78 -6.96 13.03
C GLU A 57 -0.63 -5.45 13.18
N ASN A 58 0.40 -4.83 12.57
CA ASN A 58 0.76 -3.45 12.85
C ASN A 58 0.63 -2.50 11.66
N ILE A 59 0.69 -3.04 10.44
CA ILE A 59 0.80 -2.30 9.18
C ILE A 59 -0.24 -2.80 8.17
N ARG A 60 -0.97 -1.89 7.54
CA ARG A 60 -1.85 -2.17 6.39
C ARG A 60 -1.17 -1.74 5.10
N LEU A 61 -1.34 -2.48 4.01
CA LEU A 61 -0.79 -2.08 2.71
C LEU A 61 -1.55 -0.91 2.06
N GLY A 62 -2.71 -0.51 2.57
CA GLY A 62 -3.39 0.74 2.16
C GLY A 62 -3.71 0.78 0.67
N ILE A 63 -4.41 -0.24 0.17
CA ILE A 63 -4.74 -0.37 -1.25
C ILE A 63 -5.99 0.45 -1.55
N LEU A 64 -5.91 1.33 -2.55
CA LEU A 64 -7.08 2.02 -3.08
C LEU A 64 -7.95 1.04 -3.86
N GLN A 65 -9.25 1.01 -3.55
CA GLN A 65 -10.19 0.23 -4.35
C GLN A 65 -10.63 1.07 -5.53
N LEU A 66 -10.47 0.53 -6.75
CA LEU A 66 -10.97 1.17 -7.96
C LEU A 66 -12.49 1.02 -8.01
N GLU A 67 -13.21 2.14 -7.95
CA GLU A 67 -14.67 2.17 -8.00
C GLU A 67 -15.17 2.23 -9.44
N LYS A 68 -14.54 3.08 -10.26
CA LYS A 68 -14.93 3.31 -11.66
C LYS A 68 -13.77 3.82 -12.50
N THR A 69 -13.78 3.45 -13.78
CA THR A 69 -12.95 4.04 -14.82
C THR A 69 -13.84 4.63 -15.92
N GLU A 70 -13.47 5.78 -16.45
CA GLU A 70 -14.14 6.44 -17.58
C GLU A 70 -13.08 6.86 -18.61
N ASP A 71 -13.16 6.35 -19.83
CA ASP A 71 -12.28 6.74 -20.94
C ASP A 71 -12.91 7.90 -21.74
N SER A 72 -12.07 8.79 -22.26
CA SER A 72 -12.50 9.85 -23.20
C SER A 72 -12.90 9.28 -24.55
N GLU A 73 -13.67 10.04 -25.34
CA GLU A 73 -14.13 9.62 -26.66
C GLU A 73 -12.98 9.34 -27.65
N ASP A 74 -11.88 10.08 -27.52
CA ASP A 74 -10.64 9.89 -28.30
C ASP A 74 -9.72 8.80 -27.72
N GLY A 75 -10.02 8.27 -26.54
CA GLY A 75 -9.22 7.27 -25.84
C GLY A 75 -7.87 7.78 -25.31
N GLU A 76 -7.56 9.08 -25.41
CA GLU A 76 -6.29 9.64 -24.96
C GLU A 76 -6.23 9.85 -23.44
N THR A 77 -7.39 9.91 -22.78
CA THR A 77 -7.49 10.17 -21.34
C THR A 77 -8.36 9.12 -20.65
N THR A 78 -7.82 8.56 -19.57
CA THR A 78 -8.57 7.69 -18.66
C THR A 78 -8.71 8.35 -17.29
N LYS A 79 -9.95 8.47 -16.81
CA LYS A 79 -10.30 9.00 -15.50
C LYS A 79 -10.59 7.86 -14.53
N PHE A 80 -9.91 7.88 -13.38
CA PHE A 80 -10.06 6.88 -12.32
C PHE A 80 -10.82 7.47 -11.12
N LEU A 81 -11.85 6.76 -10.65
CA LEU A 81 -12.53 7.01 -9.39
C LEU A 81 -12.10 5.95 -8.39
N TRP A 82 -11.43 6.39 -7.33
CA TRP A 82 -11.00 5.52 -6.24
C TRP A 82 -11.94 5.67 -5.06
N ASN A 83 -12.26 4.55 -4.42
CA ASN A 83 -12.97 4.53 -3.16
C ASN A 83 -11.98 4.88 -2.04
N LEU A 84 -12.24 6.02 -1.40
CA LEU A 84 -11.52 6.45 -0.22
C LEU A 84 -12.39 6.12 0.98
N SER A 85 -12.07 5.03 1.68
CA SER A 85 -12.80 4.53 2.84
C SER A 85 -12.92 5.52 4.02
N TYR A 86 -12.33 6.72 3.91
CA TYR A 86 -12.29 7.72 4.98
C TYR A 86 -12.92 9.08 4.64
N PHE A 87 -13.49 9.30 3.44
CA PHE A 87 -14.14 10.58 3.12
C PHE A 87 -15.36 10.40 2.21
N THR A 88 -16.56 10.70 2.71
CA THR A 88 -17.72 10.98 1.86
C THR A 88 -17.47 12.33 1.20
N ILE A 89 -16.78 12.34 0.05
CA ILE A 89 -16.80 13.51 -0.82
C ILE A 89 -18.21 13.54 -1.42
N ARG A 90 -19.07 14.40 -0.89
CA ARG A 90 -20.36 14.71 -1.51
C ARG A 90 -20.06 15.24 -2.91
N LYS A 91 -20.26 14.41 -3.92
CA LYS A 91 -20.34 14.85 -5.31
C LYS A 91 -21.65 15.65 -5.43
N ASP A 92 -21.62 16.93 -5.10
CA ASP A 92 -22.63 17.85 -5.59
C ASP A 92 -22.34 18.03 -7.10
N ARG A 93 -22.92 17.13 -7.90
CA ARG A 93 -22.95 17.26 -9.36
C ARG A 93 -23.88 18.41 -9.67
N ARG A 94 -23.32 19.58 -9.95
CA ARG A 94 -23.92 20.53 -10.88
C ARG A 94 -23.04 20.57 -12.12
N PHE A 95 -23.44 19.81 -13.11
CA PHE A 95 -23.24 20.16 -14.52
C PHE A 95 -24.54 20.79 -14.99
#